data_AF-X0XSY8-F1
#
_entry.id   AF-X0XSY8-F1
#
_cell.length_a   1.000
_cell.length_b   1.000
_cell.length_c   1.000
_cell.angle_alpha   90.00
_cell.angle_beta   90.00
_cell.angle_gamma   90.00
#
_symmetry.space_group_name_H-M   'P 1'
#
loop_
_entity.id
_entity.type
_entity.pdbx_description
1 polymer ?
#
loop_
_entity_poly.entity_id
_entity_poly.type
_entity_poly.pdbx_seq_one_letter_code
_entity_poly.pdbx_strand_id
1 'polypeptide(L)'
;MIDRSELLIIGLLGILKSGGAYLPIDPEYPHERVNYILKDSNPKALLIHSDFGSNIASYEGLLFEMDTQLGLLKEPDNNIDNMNRSSHLAYVIYTSGSTGTPKGVMVEHGGFINMSSDQINAFGVAESDRVLQFSSASFDASLSEIFMALLSGASLVLVDKKTLTNPPDLMRYMEEKQITVVTLTPIYMSALYGNELRGLKTIITAGEPANIESAVFYSRTKNVFNAYGPTEASVC
;
A
#
# COMPACT_ATOMS: atom_id res chain seq x y z
N MET A 1 2.93 2.80 12.28
CA MET A 1 4.27 3.34 11.95
C MET A 1 5.24 2.17 11.82
N ILE A 2 5.26 1.54 10.66
CA ILE A 2 6.06 0.35 10.39
C ILE A 2 6.52 0.47 8.95
N ASP A 3 7.80 0.20 8.69
CA ASP A 3 8.28 0.11 7.33
C ASP A 3 7.65 -1.09 6.61
N ARG A 4 7.74 -1.05 5.28
CA ARG A 4 7.32 -2.16 4.44
C ARG A 4 7.98 -3.47 4.89
N SER A 5 7.15 -4.35 5.42
CA SER A 5 7.53 -5.61 6.02
C SER A 5 6.28 -6.47 6.19
N GLU A 6 6.46 -7.73 6.57
CA GLU A 6 5.33 -8.59 6.93
C GLU A 6 4.53 -8.02 8.12
N LEU A 7 5.20 -7.36 9.06
CA LEU A 7 4.56 -6.72 10.21
C LEU A 7 3.57 -5.62 9.79
N LEU A 8 3.86 -4.88 8.72
CA LEU A 8 2.92 -3.89 8.16
C LEU A 8 1.64 -4.57 7.68
N ILE A 9 1.77 -5.69 6.95
CA ILE A 9 0.62 -6.42 6.40
C ILE A 9 -0.18 -7.08 7.53
N ILE A 10 0.49 -7.70 8.49
CA ILE A 10 -0.14 -8.30 9.67
C ILE A 10 -0.89 -7.22 10.47
N GLY A 11 -0.27 -6.07 10.73
CA GLY A 11 -0.89 -4.96 11.46
C GLY A 11 -2.10 -4.38 10.73
N LEU A 12 -1.99 -4.14 9.42
CA LEU A 12 -3.08 -3.71 8.56
C LEU A 12 -4.28 -4.67 8.64
N LEU A 13 -4.06 -5.97 8.45
CA LEU A 13 -5.12 -6.97 8.50
C LEU A 13 -5.70 -7.12 9.92
N GLY A 14 -4.87 -7.04 10.96
CA GLY A 14 -5.30 -7.05 12.36
C GLY A 14 -6.25 -5.89 12.67
N ILE A 15 -5.92 -4.68 12.20
CA ILE A 15 -6.77 -3.49 12.35
C ILE A 15 -8.13 -3.72 11.67
N LEU A 16 -8.15 -4.14 10.42
CA LEU A 16 -9.41 -4.35 9.68
C LEU A 16 -10.26 -5.45 10.31
N LYS A 17 -9.65 -6.57 10.71
CA LYS A 17 -10.35 -7.66 11.40
C LYS A 17 -10.97 -7.19 12.71
N SER A 18 -10.28 -6.34 13.48
CA SER A 18 -10.79 -5.76 14.73
C SER A 18 -11.95 -4.77 14.56
N GLY A 19 -12.22 -4.37 13.31
CA GLY A 19 -13.20 -3.34 12.96
C GLY A 19 -12.72 -1.91 13.12
N GLY A 20 -11.40 -1.72 13.22
CA GLY A 20 -10.76 -0.42 13.13
C GLY A 20 -10.47 -0.01 11.68
N ALA A 21 -10.19 1.28 11.49
CA ALA A 21 -9.73 1.82 10.21
C ALA A 21 -8.20 1.99 10.23
N TYR A 22 -7.55 1.57 9.15
CA TYR A 22 -6.10 1.69 9.00
C TYR A 22 -5.67 3.11 8.65
N LEU A 23 -4.67 3.63 9.37
CA LEU A 23 -4.03 4.91 9.07
C LEU A 23 -2.50 4.70 9.00
N PRO A 24 -1.91 4.68 7.79
CA PRO A 24 -0.46 4.67 7.64
C PRO A 24 0.12 6.01 8.07
N ILE A 25 1.21 5.93 8.82
CA ILE A 25 2.05 7.08 9.15
C ILE A 25 3.48 6.67 8.80
N ASP A 26 4.06 7.38 7.83
CA ASP A 26 5.43 7.17 7.39
C ASP A 26 6.39 7.56 8.53
N PRO A 27 7.25 6.64 9.01
CA PRO A 27 8.23 6.94 10.06
C PRO A 27 9.22 8.05 9.67
N GLU A 28 9.43 8.28 8.37
CA GLU A 28 10.34 9.30 7.86
C GLU A 28 9.70 10.69 7.73
N TYR A 29 8.41 10.82 8.02
CA TYR A 29 7.79 12.14 8.07
C TYR A 29 8.43 13.01 9.16
N PRO A 30 8.55 14.34 8.90
CA PRO A 30 8.97 15.26 9.95
C PRO A 30 8.11 15.12 11.20
N HIS A 31 8.71 15.22 12.38
CA HIS A 31 8.02 15.08 13.67
C HIS A 31 6.75 15.93 13.77
N GLU A 32 6.78 17.17 13.27
CA GLU A 32 5.62 18.06 13.26
C GLU A 32 4.44 17.47 12.47
N ARG A 33 4.71 16.81 11.34
CA ARG A 33 3.69 16.15 10.51
C ARG A 33 3.14 14.91 11.19
N VAL A 34 4.00 14.09 11.81
CA VAL A 34 3.57 12.92 12.60
C VAL A 34 2.67 13.35 13.76
N ASN A 35 3.11 14.35 14.54
CA ASN A 35 2.33 14.90 15.64
C ASN A 35 1.00 15.49 15.18
N TYR A 36 0.98 16.20 14.05
CA TYR A 36 -0.25 16.73 13.47
C TYR A 36 -1.24 15.60 13.14
N ILE A 37 -0.79 14.58 12.41
CA ILE A 37 -1.64 13.44 12.03
C ILE A 37 -2.18 12.73 13.27
N LEU A 38 -1.35 12.44 14.26
CA LEU A 38 -1.76 11.78 15.50
C LEU A 38 -2.79 12.61 16.29
N LYS A 39 -2.59 13.92 16.37
CA LYS A 39 -3.50 14.83 17.09
C LYS A 39 -4.84 14.97 16.37
N ASP A 40 -4.82 15.10 15.04
CA ASP A 40 -6.01 15.29 14.22
C ASP A 40 -6.85 14.01 14.13
N SER A 41 -6.21 12.86 13.91
CA SER A 41 -6.89 11.56 13.80
C SER A 41 -7.27 10.94 15.14
N ASN A 42 -6.58 11.31 16.23
CA ASN A 42 -6.77 10.78 17.59
C ASN A 42 -6.97 9.25 17.62
N PRO A 43 -6.00 8.46 17.12
CA PRO A 43 -6.18 7.03 16.97
C PRO A 43 -6.24 6.35 18.34
N LYS A 44 -7.08 5.31 18.47
CA LYS A 44 -7.21 4.54 19.72
C LYS A 44 -5.98 3.71 20.05
N ALA A 45 -5.31 3.22 19.01
CA ALA A 45 -4.13 2.38 19.11
C ALA A 45 -3.13 2.74 18.02
N LEU A 46 -1.85 2.63 18.33
CA LEU A 46 -0.74 2.82 17.41
C LEU A 46 0.09 1.54 17.37
N LEU A 47 0.10 0.89 16.20
CA LEU A 47 0.99 -0.23 15.92
C LEU A 47 2.30 0.34 15.36
N ILE A 48 3.42 0.04 16.00
CA ILE A 48 4.72 0.64 15.70
C ILE A 48 5.83 -0.42 15.70
N HIS A 49 6.91 -0.17 14.98
CA HIS A 49 8.17 -0.89 15.18
C HIS A 49 8.99 -0.17 16.27
N SER A 50 9.59 -0.90 17.22
CA SER A 50 10.26 -0.33 18.40
C SER A 50 11.32 0.74 18.05
N ASP A 51 12.03 0.58 16.92
CA ASP A 51 12.97 1.55 16.36
C ASP A 51 12.40 2.98 16.14
N PHE A 52 11.09 3.14 16.02
CA PHE A 52 10.44 4.42 15.75
C PHE A 52 9.80 5.08 16.98
N GLY A 53 9.96 4.51 18.18
CA GLY A 53 9.32 4.98 19.41
C GLY A 53 9.64 6.44 19.79
N SER A 54 10.79 6.98 19.39
CA SER A 54 11.16 8.38 19.66
C SER A 54 10.29 9.41 18.92
N ASN A 55 9.62 9.01 17.84
CA ASN A 55 8.90 9.94 16.96
C ASN A 55 7.48 10.27 17.42
N ILE A 56 7.04 9.69 18.54
CA ILE A 56 5.64 9.69 18.99
C ILE A 56 5.47 10.12 20.44
N ALA A 57 6.40 10.92 20.98
CA ALA A 57 6.39 11.35 22.38
C ALA A 57 5.10 12.07 22.83
N SER A 58 4.26 12.52 21.88
CA SER A 58 2.98 13.19 22.13
C SER A 58 1.77 12.25 22.17
N TYR A 59 1.94 10.96 21.85
CA TYR A 59 0.84 10.01 21.76
C TYR A 59 0.55 9.35 23.12
N GLU A 60 -0.69 9.51 23.61
CA GLU A 60 -1.12 9.01 24.93
C GLU A 60 -2.02 7.77 24.85
N GLY A 61 -2.32 7.27 23.64
CA GLY A 61 -3.18 6.11 23.44
C GLY A 61 -2.47 4.77 23.61
N LEU A 62 -3.15 3.68 23.25
CA LEU A 62 -2.54 2.34 23.31
C LEU A 62 -1.39 2.25 22.31
N LEU A 63 -0.19 1.91 22.78
CA LEU A 63 0.97 1.66 21.95
C LEU A 63 1.28 0.17 21.91
N PHE A 64 1.48 -0.38 20.71
CA PHE A 64 1.84 -1.78 20.53
C PHE A 64 3.06 -1.89 19.60
N GLU A 65 4.18 -2.36 20.16
CA GLU A 65 5.43 -2.59 19.46
C GLU A 65 5.39 -3.96 18.77
N MET A 66 5.13 -3.96 17.47
CA MET A 66 4.83 -5.16 16.69
C MET A 66 6.00 -6.15 16.65
N ASP A 67 7.23 -5.67 16.59
CA ASP A 67 8.44 -6.49 16.50
C ASP A 67 8.80 -7.18 17.83
N THR A 68 8.45 -6.58 18.97
CA THR A 68 8.78 -7.12 20.31
C THR A 68 7.61 -7.84 20.97
N GLN A 69 6.36 -7.41 20.72
CA GLN A 69 5.19 -7.89 21.44
C GLN A 69 4.34 -8.92 20.67
N LEU A 70 4.35 -8.89 19.33
CA LEU A 70 3.50 -9.78 18.53
C LEU A 70 3.75 -11.26 18.82
N GLY A 71 5.02 -11.66 18.93
CA GLY A 71 5.41 -13.04 19.21
C GLY A 71 5.09 -13.53 20.64
N LEU A 72 4.69 -12.63 21.54
CA LEU A 72 4.33 -12.94 22.92
C LEU A 72 2.83 -13.23 23.08
N LEU A 73 2.02 -12.89 22.09
CA LEU A 73 0.58 -13.14 22.12
C LEU A 73 0.30 -14.65 22.09
N LYS A 74 -0.58 -15.10 22.98
CA LYS A 74 -1.08 -16.49 23.05
C LYS A 74 -2.57 -16.53 22.75
N GLU A 75 -2.95 -15.85 21.68
CA GLU A 75 -4.33 -15.75 21.23
C GLU A 75 -4.67 -16.89 20.27
N PRO A 76 -5.96 -17.25 20.12
CA PRO A 76 -6.40 -18.17 19.10
C PRO A 76 -6.06 -17.69 17.69
N ASP A 77 -5.79 -18.62 16.77
CA ASP A 77 -5.52 -18.37 15.36
C ASP A 77 -6.79 -18.36 14.47
N ASN A 78 -7.95 -18.56 15.09
CA ASN A 78 -9.25 -18.51 14.43
C ASN A 78 -9.61 -17.08 14.01
N ASN A 79 -10.42 -16.95 12.96
CA ASN A 79 -11.06 -15.67 12.66
C ASN A 79 -11.96 -15.23 13.82
N ILE A 80 -11.91 -13.93 14.14
CA ILE A 80 -12.88 -13.29 15.04
C ILE A 80 -14.20 -13.05 14.32
N ASP A 81 -15.28 -12.88 15.10
CA ASP A 81 -16.59 -12.54 14.57
C ASP A 81 -16.52 -11.21 13.81
N ASN A 82 -17.01 -11.22 12.58
CA ASN A 82 -17.00 -10.02 11.74
C ASN A 82 -18.10 -9.05 12.19
N MET A 83 -17.68 -7.94 12.81
CA MET A 83 -18.57 -6.86 13.26
C MET A 83 -18.64 -5.69 12.27
N ASN A 84 -17.95 -5.78 11.13
CA ASN A 84 -17.88 -4.71 10.15
C ASN A 84 -19.10 -4.62 9.25
N ARG A 85 -19.44 -3.39 8.87
CA ARG A 85 -20.42 -3.07 7.83
C ARG A 85 -19.70 -2.43 6.65
N SER A 86 -20.30 -2.49 5.46
CA SER A 86 -19.73 -1.83 4.27
C SER A 86 -19.56 -0.32 4.46
N SER A 87 -20.35 0.30 5.34
CA SER A 87 -20.27 1.72 5.68
C SER A 87 -19.27 2.05 6.80
N HIS A 88 -18.56 1.07 7.35
CA HIS A 88 -17.47 1.36 8.28
C HIS A 88 -16.23 1.79 7.50
N LEU A 89 -15.42 2.66 8.11
CA LEU A 89 -14.14 3.07 7.55
C LEU A 89 -13.19 1.88 7.45
N ALA A 90 -12.62 1.67 6.27
CA ALA A 90 -11.53 0.73 6.04
C ALA A 90 -10.18 1.40 6.32
N TYR A 91 -10.00 2.63 5.83
CA TYR A 91 -8.74 3.35 5.99
C TYR A 91 -8.89 4.85 5.93
N VAL A 92 -7.84 5.54 6.39
CA VAL A 92 -7.65 6.99 6.27
C VAL A 92 -6.28 7.25 5.66
N ILE A 93 -6.21 8.09 4.62
CA ILE A 93 -4.95 8.54 4.02
C ILE A 93 -4.85 10.06 4.12
N TYR A 94 -3.74 10.57 4.64
CA TYR A 94 -3.51 12.01 4.69
C TYR A 94 -2.91 12.51 3.38
N THR A 95 -3.60 13.46 2.75
CA THR A 95 -3.14 14.13 1.53
C THR A 95 -2.75 15.57 1.81
N SER A 96 -1.92 16.16 0.94
CA SER A 96 -1.62 17.60 1.00
C SER A 96 -2.88 18.38 0.66
N GLY A 97 -3.45 19.09 1.64
CA GLY A 97 -4.61 19.95 1.40
C GLY A 97 -4.26 21.16 0.53
N SER A 98 -5.23 21.67 -0.23
CA SER A 98 -5.09 22.89 -1.02
C SER A 98 -4.81 24.14 -0.17
N THR A 99 -5.15 24.09 1.12
CA THR A 99 -4.90 25.13 2.11
C THR A 99 -3.52 25.02 2.79
N GLY A 100 -2.70 24.04 2.39
CA GLY A 100 -1.38 23.74 2.97
C GLY A 100 -1.42 22.84 4.21
N THR A 101 -2.58 22.68 4.85
CA THR A 101 -2.77 21.77 5.98
C THR A 101 -3.15 20.36 5.47
N PRO A 102 -2.48 19.28 5.92
CA PRO A 102 -2.86 17.92 5.54
C PRO A 102 -4.30 17.59 5.96
N LYS A 103 -5.03 16.86 5.12
CA LYS A 103 -6.40 16.39 5.39
C LYS A 103 -6.48 14.87 5.35
N GLY A 104 -7.19 14.26 6.30
CA GLY A 104 -7.44 12.82 6.32
C GLY A 104 -8.61 12.46 5.42
N VAL A 105 -8.34 11.75 4.31
CA VAL A 105 -9.38 11.19 3.44
C VAL A 105 -9.85 9.88 4.04
N MET A 106 -11.12 9.82 4.44
CA MET A 106 -11.74 8.64 5.05
C MET A 106 -12.43 7.79 3.99
N VAL A 107 -12.07 6.52 3.88
CA VAL A 107 -12.63 5.60 2.88
C VAL A 107 -13.31 4.43 3.57
N GLU A 108 -14.55 4.16 3.17
CA GLU A 108 -15.37 3.06 3.67
C GLU A 108 -15.07 1.74 2.95
N HIS A 109 -15.35 0.61 3.64
CA HIS A 109 -15.18 -0.73 3.08
C HIS A 109 -15.91 -0.93 1.75
N GLY A 110 -17.11 -0.37 1.58
CA GLY A 110 -17.92 -0.56 0.38
C GLY A 110 -17.23 -0.05 -0.89
N GLY A 111 -16.76 1.20 -0.88
CA GLY A 111 -16.01 1.78 -1.99
C GLY A 111 -14.69 1.05 -2.22
N PHE A 112 -14.00 0.72 -1.14
CA PHE A 112 -12.71 0.03 -1.21
C PHE A 112 -12.80 -1.37 -1.85
N ILE A 113 -13.76 -2.19 -1.40
CA ILE A 113 -13.96 -3.54 -1.94
C ILE A 113 -14.48 -3.50 -3.38
N ASN A 114 -15.31 -2.51 -3.73
CA ASN A 114 -15.72 -2.28 -5.12
C ASN A 114 -14.51 -2.04 -6.02
N MET A 115 -13.63 -1.10 -5.64
CA MET A 115 -12.40 -0.83 -6.39
C MET A 115 -11.50 -2.06 -6.48
N SER A 116 -11.24 -2.76 -5.36
CA SER A 116 -10.36 -3.93 -5.40
C SER A 116 -10.90 -5.04 -6.30
N SER A 117 -12.21 -5.28 -6.28
CA SER A 117 -12.86 -6.26 -7.14
C SER A 117 -12.80 -5.87 -8.62
N ASP A 118 -13.00 -4.59 -8.93
CA ASP A 118 -12.91 -4.07 -10.29
C ASP A 118 -11.49 -4.20 -10.84
N GLN A 119 -10.46 -3.79 -10.07
CA GLN A 119 -9.07 -3.90 -10.48
C GLN A 119 -8.61 -5.34 -10.69
N ILE A 120 -8.99 -6.28 -9.81
CA ILE A 120 -8.67 -7.70 -9.99
C ILE A 120 -9.21 -8.22 -11.32
N ASN A 121 -10.47 -7.88 -11.65
CA ASN A 121 -11.10 -8.28 -12.90
C ASN A 121 -10.48 -7.58 -14.12
N ALA A 122 -10.30 -6.25 -14.04
CA ALA A 122 -9.80 -5.43 -15.13
C ALA A 122 -8.35 -5.78 -15.53
N PHE A 123 -7.51 -6.08 -14.53
CA PHE A 123 -6.10 -6.43 -14.75
C PHE A 123 -5.87 -7.94 -14.88
N GLY A 124 -6.91 -8.75 -14.66
CA GLY A 124 -6.87 -10.21 -14.80
C GLY A 124 -5.92 -10.88 -13.80
N VAL A 125 -5.84 -10.37 -12.57
CA VAL A 125 -4.95 -10.92 -11.53
C VAL A 125 -5.53 -12.21 -10.98
N ALA A 126 -4.71 -13.26 -10.95
CA ALA A 126 -5.11 -14.59 -10.46
C ALA A 126 -4.12 -15.12 -9.41
N GLU A 127 -4.48 -16.22 -8.76
CA GLU A 127 -3.66 -16.88 -7.71
C GLU A 127 -2.21 -17.19 -8.13
N SER A 128 -1.97 -17.38 -9.43
CA SER A 128 -0.63 -17.64 -9.98
C SER A 128 0.27 -16.40 -10.06
N ASP A 129 -0.28 -15.22 -9.82
CA ASP A 129 0.42 -13.95 -9.98
C ASP A 129 1.21 -13.54 -8.74
N ARG A 130 2.18 -12.66 -8.99
CA ARG A 130 3.11 -12.11 -8.01
C ARG A 130 3.10 -10.60 -8.18
N VAL A 131 2.39 -9.92 -7.29
CA VAL A 131 2.21 -8.46 -7.29
C VAL A 131 3.32 -7.83 -6.47
N LEU A 132 4.07 -6.90 -7.05
CA LEU A 132 5.08 -6.14 -6.31
C LEU A 132 4.41 -5.07 -5.43
N GLN A 133 4.79 -4.99 -4.15
CA GLN A 133 4.44 -3.85 -3.30
C GLN A 133 5.48 -2.74 -3.54
N PHE A 134 5.11 -1.75 -4.36
CA PHE A 134 5.99 -0.66 -4.81
C PHE A 134 5.69 0.64 -4.06
N SER A 135 4.42 0.98 -3.91
CA SER A 135 3.99 2.26 -3.36
C SER A 135 4.32 2.36 -1.86
N SER A 136 4.60 3.58 -1.39
CA SER A 136 4.69 3.83 0.07
C SER A 136 3.33 3.54 0.70
N ALA A 137 3.35 2.97 1.91
CA ALA A 137 2.15 2.64 2.68
C ALA A 137 1.27 3.88 2.93
N SER A 138 1.86 5.08 2.94
CA SER A 138 1.15 6.36 3.12
C SER A 138 0.50 6.89 1.84
N PHE A 139 0.65 6.20 0.71
CA PHE A 139 -0.09 6.44 -0.51
C PHE A 139 -1.10 5.31 -0.72
N ASP A 140 -2.31 5.68 -1.14
CA ASP A 140 -3.44 4.80 -1.34
C ASP A 140 -3.21 3.74 -2.44
N ALA A 141 -2.34 4.01 -3.42
CA ALA A 141 -1.87 3.03 -4.41
C ALA A 141 -1.29 1.75 -3.76
N SER A 142 -0.71 1.85 -2.56
CA SER A 142 -0.24 0.68 -1.82
C SER A 142 -1.39 -0.26 -1.40
N LEU A 143 -2.57 0.28 -1.08
CA LEU A 143 -3.74 -0.52 -0.73
C LEU A 143 -4.29 -1.24 -1.97
N SER A 144 -4.25 -0.60 -3.14
CA SER A 144 -4.52 -1.26 -4.41
C SER A 144 -3.58 -2.45 -4.64
N GLU A 145 -2.26 -2.25 -4.52
CA GLU A 145 -1.26 -3.34 -4.68
C GLU A 145 -1.49 -4.49 -3.68
N ILE A 146 -1.68 -4.16 -2.39
CA ILE A 146 -1.86 -5.14 -1.31
C ILE A 146 -3.13 -5.95 -1.53
N PHE A 147 -4.28 -5.31 -1.73
CA PHE A 147 -5.55 -6.02 -1.76
C PHE A 147 -5.88 -6.62 -3.11
N MET A 148 -5.32 -6.10 -4.21
CA MET A 148 -5.33 -6.79 -5.49
C MET A 148 -4.63 -8.15 -5.38
N ALA A 149 -3.52 -8.23 -4.63
CA ALA A 149 -2.85 -9.50 -4.37
C ALA A 149 -3.66 -10.40 -3.43
N LEU A 150 -4.00 -9.90 -2.25
CA LEU A 150 -4.60 -10.72 -1.19
C LEU A 150 -6.02 -11.21 -1.52
N LEU A 151 -6.83 -10.41 -2.20
CA LEU A 151 -8.22 -10.78 -2.53
C LEU A 151 -8.33 -11.65 -3.79
N SER A 152 -7.30 -11.73 -4.63
CA SER A 152 -7.25 -12.63 -5.79
C SER A 152 -6.56 -13.98 -5.50
N GLY A 153 -6.01 -14.15 -4.29
CA GLY A 153 -5.19 -15.31 -3.93
C GLY A 153 -3.76 -15.27 -4.46
N ALA A 154 -3.35 -14.15 -5.08
CA ALA A 154 -2.00 -13.95 -5.58
C ALA A 154 -0.99 -13.72 -4.44
N SER A 155 0.30 -13.77 -4.77
CA SER A 155 1.36 -13.43 -3.83
C SER A 155 1.66 -11.93 -3.84
N LEU A 156 1.61 -11.27 -2.68
CA LEU A 156 2.21 -9.94 -2.51
C LEU A 156 3.71 -10.09 -2.24
N VAL A 157 4.55 -9.45 -3.05
CA VAL A 157 6.01 -9.49 -2.92
C VAL A 157 6.51 -8.13 -2.44
N LEU A 158 7.03 -8.09 -1.22
CA LEU A 158 7.63 -6.90 -0.63
C LEU A 158 9.03 -6.69 -1.20
N VAL A 159 9.44 -5.43 -1.38
CA VAL A 159 10.79 -5.05 -1.85
C VAL A 159 11.34 -3.95 -0.94
N ASP A 160 12.61 -3.99 -0.58
CA ASP A 160 13.19 -2.97 0.29
C ASP A 160 13.27 -1.60 -0.40
N LYS A 161 13.35 -0.54 0.41
CA LYS A 161 13.39 0.84 -0.09
C LYS A 161 14.63 1.12 -0.96
N LYS A 162 15.79 0.53 -0.65
CA LYS A 162 17.03 0.77 -1.40
C LYS A 162 16.89 0.23 -2.83
N THR A 163 16.35 -0.98 -2.98
CA THR A 163 16.04 -1.56 -4.30
C THR A 163 15.06 -0.70 -5.08
N LEU A 164 14.01 -0.17 -4.44
CA LEU A 164 13.06 0.72 -5.13
C LEU A 164 13.69 2.00 -5.66
N THR A 165 14.68 2.58 -4.99
CA THR A 165 15.29 3.84 -5.44
C THR A 165 16.23 3.68 -6.62
N ASN A 166 16.51 2.44 -7.05
CA ASN A 166 17.45 2.13 -8.13
C ASN A 166 16.77 1.26 -9.21
N PRO A 167 16.37 1.84 -10.36
CA PRO A 167 15.62 1.10 -11.38
C PRO A 167 16.34 -0.16 -11.91
N PRO A 168 17.66 -0.15 -12.20
CA PRO A 168 18.41 -1.38 -12.47
C PRO A 168 18.31 -2.46 -11.39
N ASP A 169 18.38 -2.09 -10.11
CA ASP A 169 18.25 -3.05 -9.01
C ASP A 169 16.82 -3.61 -8.95
N LEU A 170 15.80 -2.76 -9.15
CA LEU A 170 14.41 -3.20 -9.21
C LEU A 170 14.14 -4.15 -10.37
N MET A 171 14.70 -3.92 -11.55
CA MET A 171 14.55 -4.84 -12.69
C MET A 171 15.09 -6.24 -12.35
N ARG A 172 16.29 -6.30 -11.77
CA ARG A 172 16.90 -7.57 -11.33
C ARG A 172 16.03 -8.24 -10.27
N TYR A 173 15.55 -7.47 -9.29
CA TYR A 173 14.66 -7.97 -8.26
C TYR A 173 13.36 -8.55 -8.84
N MET A 174 12.75 -7.86 -9.80
CA MET A 174 11.51 -8.31 -10.46
C MET A 174 11.73 -9.63 -11.22
N GLU A 175 12.86 -9.77 -11.91
CA GLU A 175 13.21 -11.03 -12.59
C GLU A 175 13.50 -12.14 -11.58
N GLU A 176 14.33 -11.90 -10.57
CA GLU A 176 14.67 -12.89 -9.52
C GLU A 176 13.44 -13.38 -8.75
N LYS A 177 12.50 -12.47 -8.44
CA LYS A 177 11.27 -12.79 -7.71
C LYS A 177 10.11 -13.19 -8.61
N GLN A 178 10.32 -13.26 -9.92
CA GLN A 178 9.31 -13.63 -10.91
C GLN A 178 8.04 -12.78 -10.79
N ILE A 179 8.20 -11.47 -10.62
CA ILE A 179 7.08 -10.53 -10.51
C ILE A 179 6.28 -10.55 -11.81
N THR A 180 4.95 -10.65 -11.71
CA THR A 180 4.05 -10.69 -12.87
C THR A 180 3.20 -9.44 -13.00
N VAL A 181 2.92 -8.72 -11.90
CA VAL A 181 2.13 -7.49 -11.89
C VAL A 181 2.86 -6.40 -11.11
N VAL A 182 2.95 -5.20 -11.68
CA VAL A 182 3.54 -4.04 -11.01
C VAL A 182 2.71 -2.78 -11.27
N THR A 183 2.60 -1.94 -10.25
CA THR A 183 2.10 -0.58 -10.34
C THR A 183 3.28 0.39 -10.22
N LEU A 184 3.44 1.30 -11.17
CA LEU A 184 4.55 2.27 -11.24
C LEU A 184 4.02 3.68 -11.45
N THR A 185 4.79 4.69 -11.07
CA THR A 185 4.56 6.03 -11.62
C THR A 185 5.02 6.08 -13.09
N PRO A 186 4.40 6.91 -13.94
CA PRO A 186 4.87 7.14 -15.31
C PRO A 186 6.35 7.51 -15.41
N ILE A 187 6.86 8.33 -14.48
CA ILE A 187 8.29 8.66 -14.40
C ILE A 187 9.13 7.40 -14.15
N TYR A 188 8.72 6.53 -13.23
CA TYR A 188 9.48 5.32 -12.92
C TYR A 188 9.48 4.34 -14.11
N MET A 189 8.33 4.15 -14.76
CA MET A 189 8.24 3.35 -15.98
C MET A 189 9.13 3.90 -17.11
N SER A 190 9.25 5.24 -17.20
CA SER A 190 10.15 5.88 -18.18
C SER A 190 11.63 5.62 -17.86
N ALA A 191 12.00 5.49 -16.59
CA ALA A 191 13.36 5.12 -16.19
C ALA A 191 13.74 3.68 -16.55
N LEU A 192 12.74 2.81 -16.76
CA LEU A 192 12.94 1.43 -17.22
C LEU A 192 13.02 1.31 -18.75
N TYR A 193 12.62 2.35 -19.48
CA TYR A 193 12.42 2.33 -20.93
C TYR A 193 13.59 1.73 -21.70
N GLY A 194 13.28 0.92 -22.71
CA GLY A 194 14.26 0.22 -23.55
C GLY A 194 14.79 -1.09 -22.98
N ASN A 195 14.54 -1.39 -21.70
CA ASN A 195 14.93 -2.65 -21.08
C ASN A 195 13.85 -3.74 -21.22
N GLU A 196 14.28 -5.00 -21.33
CA GLU A 196 13.39 -6.15 -21.30
C GLU A 196 12.95 -6.46 -19.85
N LEU A 197 11.64 -6.49 -19.59
CA LEU A 197 11.09 -6.85 -18.28
C LEU A 197 10.60 -8.31 -18.32
N ARG A 198 11.52 -9.25 -18.10
CA ARG A 198 11.23 -10.69 -18.15
C ARG A 198 10.31 -11.13 -17.02
N GLY A 199 9.46 -12.11 -17.27
CA GLY A 199 8.47 -12.63 -16.30
C GLY A 199 7.25 -11.71 -16.06
N LEU A 200 7.44 -10.39 -16.18
CA LEU A 200 6.36 -9.41 -16.00
C LEU A 200 5.26 -9.63 -17.05
N LYS A 201 3.99 -9.53 -16.64
CA LYS A 201 2.81 -9.69 -17.52
C LYS A 201 2.05 -8.36 -17.65
N THR A 202 1.84 -7.68 -16.52
CA THR A 202 1.01 -6.49 -16.43
C THR A 202 1.77 -5.33 -15.80
N ILE A 203 1.69 -4.15 -16.43
CA ILE A 203 2.21 -2.88 -15.93
C ILE A 203 1.03 -1.91 -15.79
N ILE A 204 0.83 -1.39 -14.59
CA ILE A 204 -0.17 -0.38 -14.29
C ILE A 204 0.57 0.92 -14.01
N THR A 205 0.20 2.01 -14.67
CA THR A 205 0.69 3.35 -14.32
C THR A 205 -0.39 4.15 -13.61
N ALA A 206 -0.03 4.91 -12.59
CA ALA A 206 -0.95 5.78 -11.87
C ALA A 206 -0.26 7.02 -11.30
N GLY A 207 -1.07 8.02 -10.93
CA GLY A 207 -0.64 9.22 -10.18
C GLY A 207 -0.16 10.40 -11.03
N GLU A 208 0.16 10.19 -12.31
CA GLU A 208 0.60 11.24 -13.24
C GLU A 208 0.08 10.93 -14.66
N PRO A 209 0.13 11.88 -15.60
CA PRO A 209 -0.13 11.60 -17.02
C PRO A 209 0.82 10.52 -17.56
N ALA A 210 0.28 9.52 -18.25
CA ALA A 210 1.07 8.43 -18.81
C ALA A 210 2.10 8.92 -19.86
N ASN A 211 3.27 8.30 -19.85
CA ASN A 211 4.25 8.48 -20.92
C ASN A 211 3.91 7.53 -22.09
N ILE A 212 3.50 8.11 -23.22
CA ILE A 212 3.03 7.33 -24.38
C ILE A 212 4.15 6.47 -24.98
N GLU A 213 5.39 6.96 -25.00
CA GLU A 213 6.51 6.24 -25.63
C GLU A 213 6.83 4.94 -24.87
N SER A 214 6.95 5.01 -23.55
CA SER A 214 7.18 3.82 -22.73
C SER A 214 5.96 2.89 -22.74
N ALA A 215 4.74 3.43 -22.67
CA ALA A 215 3.51 2.63 -22.75
C ALA A 215 3.43 1.84 -24.06
N VAL A 216 3.67 2.49 -25.21
CA VAL A 216 3.66 1.82 -26.53
C VAL A 216 4.76 0.77 -26.61
N PHE A 217 5.96 1.04 -26.10
CA PHE A 217 7.05 0.07 -26.10
C PHE A 217 6.70 -1.21 -25.34
N TYR A 218 6.21 -1.08 -24.10
CA TYR A 218 5.89 -2.25 -23.27
C TYR A 218 4.60 -2.97 -23.71
N SER A 219 3.62 -2.26 -24.27
CA SER A 219 2.37 -2.86 -24.77
C SER A 219 2.57 -3.92 -25.86
N ARG A 220 3.74 -3.94 -26.52
CA ARG A 220 4.10 -4.95 -27.51
C ARG A 220 4.22 -6.36 -26.94
N THR A 221 4.48 -6.48 -25.63
CA THR A 221 4.73 -7.77 -24.98
C THR A 221 4.03 -7.93 -23.62
N LYS A 222 3.41 -6.88 -23.11
CA LYS A 222 2.80 -6.79 -21.77
C LYS A 222 1.42 -6.17 -21.86
N ASN A 223 0.56 -6.46 -20.89
CA ASN A 223 -0.64 -5.66 -20.67
C ASN A 223 -0.22 -4.34 -20.00
N VAL A 224 -0.60 -3.20 -20.59
CA VAL A 224 -0.27 -1.88 -20.06
C VAL A 224 -1.55 -1.12 -19.79
N PHE A 225 -1.75 -0.70 -18.55
CA PHE A 225 -2.90 0.07 -18.10
C PHE A 225 -2.48 1.42 -17.58
N ASN A 226 -3.28 2.45 -17.84
CA ASN A 226 -3.16 3.73 -17.18
C ASN A 226 -4.38 3.90 -16.27
N ALA A 227 -4.15 3.87 -14.96
CA ALA A 227 -5.17 4.00 -13.94
C ALA A 227 -5.24 5.44 -13.42
N TYR A 228 -6.45 5.93 -13.15
CA TYR A 228 -6.68 7.28 -12.69
C TYR A 228 -7.75 7.31 -11.60
N GLY A 229 -7.41 7.93 -10.48
CA GLY A 229 -8.38 8.34 -9.47
C GLY A 229 -7.73 9.22 -8.40
N PRO A 230 -8.51 10.10 -7.76
CA PRO A 230 -8.08 10.78 -6.55
C PRO A 230 -8.25 9.87 -5.33
N THR A 231 -7.53 10.16 -4.25
CA THR A 231 -7.68 9.44 -2.98
C THR A 231 -9.10 9.45 -2.44
N GLU A 232 -9.85 10.53 -2.67
CA GLU A 232 -11.25 10.68 -2.30
C GLU A 232 -12.20 9.70 -3.01
N ALA A 233 -11.76 9.03 -4.08
CA ALA A 233 -12.56 8.07 -4.84
C ALA A 233 -12.13 6.60 -4.63
N SER A 234 -11.33 6.32 -3.59
CA SER A 234 -10.77 4.98 -3.31
C SER A 234 -9.72 4.52 -4.34
N VAL A 235 -8.60 5.26 -4.46
CA VAL A 235 -7.44 4.95 -5.33
C VAL A 235 -7.66 5.28 -6.82
N CYS A 236 -8.08 4.32 -7.65
CA CYS A 236 -8.20 4.45 -9.11
C CYS A 236 -9.09 3.38 -9.74
#